data_AF-A0A0C2CYT8-F1
#
_entry.id   AF-A0A0C2CYT8-F1
#
_cell.length_a   1.000
_cell.length_b   1.000
_cell.length_c   1.000
_cell.angle_alpha   90.00
_cell.angle_beta   90.00
_cell.angle_gamma   90.00
#
_symmetry.space_group_name_H-M   'P 1'
#
loop_
_entity.id
_entity.type
_entity.pdbx_description
1 polymer ?
#
loop_
_entity_poly.entity_id
_entity_poly.type
_entity_poly.pdbx_seq_one_letter_code
_entity_poly.pdbx_strand_id
1 'polypeptide(L)'
;MHCVESEGGGCVTRDPKQGSWDAFALLHWLGAGSPTSILQALRRELEHHRDAYAVQDRFVVLTARYREPLRGAECQPESATPLAALLPRVVSRVQTRMKDLGLWRSDFEQLVTALASEAEDGLSDGWLVHMTCFGDPYEIWVATAKEDERQVVVGMLTSLPTWLDGGPLADEHVEGRLRNRTVGSTTTLGVIREGTVDTRWIPIPIEEF
;
A
#
# COMPACT_ATOMS: atom_id res chain seq x y z
N MET A 1 -3.41 7.14 -14.75
CA MET A 1 -4.52 8.00 -14.26
C MET A 1 -5.87 7.69 -14.92
N HIS A 2 -6.06 6.61 -15.70
CA HIS A 2 -7.35 6.32 -16.36
C HIS A 2 -8.28 5.34 -15.60
N CYS A 3 -7.82 4.65 -14.55
CA CYS A 3 -8.68 3.72 -13.78
C CYS A 3 -9.66 4.42 -12.83
N VAL A 4 -9.25 5.57 -12.27
CA VAL A 4 -10.07 6.38 -11.35
C VAL A 4 -11.22 7.07 -12.11
N GLU A 5 -11.05 7.35 -13.39
CA GLU A 5 -12.07 8.04 -14.19
C GLU A 5 -13.08 7.06 -14.85
N SER A 6 -12.67 5.83 -15.17
CA SER A 6 -13.36 4.90 -16.08
C SER A 6 -14.33 3.89 -15.45
N GLU A 7 -14.86 4.14 -14.25
CA GLU A 7 -15.75 3.19 -13.56
C GLU A 7 -15.13 1.80 -13.29
N GLY A 8 -13.80 1.76 -13.15
CA GLY A 8 -13.04 0.65 -12.55
C GLY A 8 -12.83 -0.59 -13.42
N GLY A 9 -13.76 -0.93 -14.31
CA GLY A 9 -13.71 -2.22 -15.04
C GLY A 9 -12.85 -2.24 -16.31
N GLY A 10 -12.63 -1.08 -16.96
CA GLY A 10 -12.07 -1.03 -18.32
C GLY A 10 -10.58 -0.75 -18.44
N CYS A 11 -9.89 -0.41 -17.34
CA CYS A 11 -8.52 0.13 -17.40
C CYS A 11 -7.45 -0.75 -16.76
N VAL A 12 -7.80 -1.95 -16.31
CA VAL A 12 -6.84 -2.87 -15.72
C VAL A 12 -6.65 -4.04 -16.67
N THR A 13 -5.61 -3.97 -17.49
CA THR A 13 -5.07 -5.14 -18.19
C THR A 13 -4.26 -5.97 -17.19
N ARG A 14 -4.24 -7.28 -17.37
CA ARG A 14 -3.35 -8.16 -16.59
C ARG A 14 -1.91 -7.76 -16.92
N ASP A 15 -1.28 -7.11 -15.98
CA ASP A 15 0.10 -6.67 -16.07
C ASP A 15 0.91 -7.45 -15.02
N PRO A 16 1.95 -8.19 -15.42
CA PRO A 16 2.89 -8.81 -14.47
C PRO A 16 3.40 -7.84 -13.40
N LYS A 17 3.49 -6.54 -13.68
CA LYS A 17 3.90 -5.51 -12.72
C LYS A 17 2.94 -5.35 -11.54
N GLN A 18 1.66 -5.74 -11.68
CA GLN A 18 0.72 -5.81 -10.55
C GLN A 18 1.08 -6.94 -9.59
N GLY A 19 1.57 -8.08 -10.10
CA GLY A 19 2.13 -9.16 -9.28
C GLY A 19 3.35 -8.69 -8.51
N SER A 20 4.28 -8.00 -9.18
CA SER A 20 5.45 -7.40 -8.53
C SER A 20 5.07 -6.38 -7.44
N TRP A 21 4.04 -5.56 -7.66
CA TRP A 21 3.49 -4.69 -6.62
C TRP A 21 2.90 -5.48 -5.45
N ASP A 22 2.10 -6.51 -5.71
CA ASP A 22 1.51 -7.35 -4.67
C ASP A 22 2.60 -8.07 -3.85
N ALA A 23 3.68 -8.52 -4.50
CA ALA A 23 4.85 -9.08 -3.83
C ALA A 23 5.57 -8.06 -2.93
N PHE A 24 5.84 -6.85 -3.44
CA PHE A 24 6.44 -5.76 -2.65
C PHE A 24 5.60 -5.44 -1.43
N ALA A 25 4.30 -5.30 -1.62
CA ALA A 25 3.44 -4.90 -0.54
C ALA A 25 3.18 -6.08 0.44
N LEU A 26 3.28 -7.34 0.01
CA LEU A 26 3.27 -8.50 0.91
C LEU A 26 4.50 -8.50 1.82
N LEU A 27 5.68 -8.19 1.27
CA LEU A 27 6.89 -7.98 2.05
C LEU A 27 6.72 -6.82 3.04
N HIS A 28 6.11 -5.72 2.61
CA HIS A 28 5.79 -4.60 3.49
C HIS A 28 4.85 -5.03 4.63
N TRP A 29 3.80 -5.80 4.33
CA TRP A 29 2.89 -6.36 5.33
C TRP A 29 3.60 -7.34 6.28
N LEU A 30 4.54 -8.16 5.81
CA LEU A 30 5.37 -8.98 6.70
C LEU A 30 6.25 -8.12 7.63
N GLY A 31 6.71 -6.96 7.16
CA GLY A 31 7.55 -6.03 7.91
C GLY A 31 6.80 -5.21 8.96
N ALA A 32 5.48 -5.02 8.80
CA ALA A 32 4.65 -4.16 9.65
C ALA A 32 3.45 -4.86 10.31
N GLY A 33 2.97 -5.97 9.77
CA GLY A 33 1.79 -6.71 10.19
C GLY A 33 1.91 -7.31 11.59
N SER A 34 0.80 -7.44 12.31
CA SER A 34 0.84 -8.10 13.63
C SER A 34 1.28 -9.58 13.49
N PRO A 35 2.03 -10.14 14.45
CA PRO A 35 2.46 -11.54 14.38
C PRO A 35 1.28 -12.52 14.23
N THR A 36 0.17 -12.26 14.93
CA THR A 36 -1.06 -13.07 14.83
C THR A 36 -1.65 -13.00 13.43
N SER A 37 -1.67 -11.80 12.83
CA SER A 37 -2.14 -11.58 11.45
C SER A 37 -1.37 -12.44 10.46
N ILE A 38 -0.04 -12.43 10.57
CA ILE A 38 0.86 -13.16 9.70
C ILE A 38 0.59 -14.66 9.79
N LEU A 39 0.50 -15.20 11.00
CA LEU A 39 0.26 -16.64 11.21
C LEU A 39 -1.11 -17.09 10.69
N GLN A 40 -2.14 -16.25 10.80
CA GLN A 40 -3.51 -16.62 10.40
C GLN A 40 -3.75 -16.48 8.91
N ALA A 41 -3.14 -15.50 8.26
CA ALA A 41 -3.50 -15.14 6.89
C ALA A 41 -2.43 -15.43 5.85
N LEU A 42 -1.15 -15.53 6.21
CA LEU A 42 -0.05 -15.58 5.23
C LEU A 42 -0.29 -16.63 4.14
N ARG A 43 -0.73 -17.84 4.52
CA ARG A 43 -1.04 -18.88 3.54
C ARG A 43 -2.10 -18.44 2.54
N ARG A 44 -3.21 -17.88 3.01
CA ARG A 44 -4.29 -17.37 2.16
C ARG A 44 -3.78 -16.25 1.27
N GLU A 45 -2.98 -15.33 1.81
CA GLU A 45 -2.45 -14.21 1.05
C GLU A 45 -1.50 -14.67 -0.07
N LEU A 46 -0.66 -15.68 0.18
CA LEU A 46 0.18 -16.30 -0.84
C LEU A 46 -0.62 -17.08 -1.89
N GLU A 47 -1.73 -17.71 -1.50
CA GLU A 47 -2.64 -18.37 -2.44
C GLU A 47 -3.32 -17.34 -3.38
N HIS A 48 -3.71 -16.18 -2.85
CA HIS A 48 -4.25 -15.09 -3.67
C HIS A 48 -3.20 -14.45 -4.56
N HIS A 49 -1.97 -14.25 -4.06
CA HIS A 49 -0.87 -13.70 -4.84
C HIS A 49 -0.54 -14.54 -6.08
N ARG A 50 -0.69 -15.87 -5.98
CA ARG A 50 -0.52 -16.81 -7.11
C ARG A 50 -1.61 -16.69 -8.17
N ASP A 51 -2.75 -16.08 -7.85
CA ASP A 51 -3.86 -15.89 -8.78
C ASP A 51 -3.83 -14.45 -9.34
N ALA A 52 -3.44 -14.33 -10.60
CA ALA A 52 -3.38 -13.04 -11.29
C ALA A 52 -4.73 -12.29 -11.31
N TYR A 53 -5.87 -13.00 -11.26
CA TYR A 53 -7.18 -12.37 -11.15
C TYR A 53 -7.41 -11.79 -9.76
N ALA A 54 -7.01 -12.50 -8.72
CA ALA A 54 -7.13 -12.01 -7.34
C ALA A 54 -6.24 -10.77 -7.11
N VAL A 55 -5.03 -10.76 -7.66
CA VAL A 55 -4.13 -9.59 -7.62
C VAL A 55 -4.77 -8.39 -8.33
N GLN A 56 -5.33 -8.61 -9.51
CA GLN A 56 -6.03 -7.57 -10.27
C GLN A 56 -7.25 -7.03 -9.51
N ASP A 57 -8.08 -7.91 -8.94
CA ASP A 57 -9.27 -7.52 -8.18
C ASP A 57 -8.91 -6.68 -6.94
N ARG A 58 -7.82 -7.00 -6.24
CA ARG A 58 -7.32 -6.18 -5.12
C ARG A 58 -7.03 -4.75 -5.55
N PHE A 59 -6.35 -4.58 -6.68
CA PHE A 59 -6.03 -3.26 -7.20
C PHE A 59 -7.29 -2.48 -7.61
N VAL A 60 -8.25 -3.14 -8.26
CA VAL A 60 -9.54 -2.53 -8.63
C VAL A 60 -10.34 -2.12 -7.39
N VAL A 61 -10.45 -2.99 -6.38
CA VAL A 61 -11.16 -2.68 -5.13
C VAL A 61 -10.53 -1.50 -4.41
N LEU A 62 -9.19 -1.44 -4.39
CA LEU A 62 -8.44 -0.35 -3.78
C LEU A 62 -8.69 0.98 -4.50
N THR A 63 -8.51 0.99 -5.83
CA THR A 63 -8.76 2.20 -6.66
C THR A 63 -10.20 2.69 -6.56
N ALA A 64 -11.18 1.77 -6.56
CA ALA A 64 -12.59 2.12 -6.44
C ALA A 64 -12.91 2.80 -5.10
N ARG A 65 -12.29 2.37 -4.00
CA ARG A 65 -12.50 2.96 -2.67
C ARG A 65 -12.04 4.42 -2.60
N TYR A 66 -10.94 4.75 -3.26
CA TYR A 66 -10.36 6.10 -3.24
C TYR A 66 -10.82 6.97 -4.41
N ARG A 67 -11.67 6.44 -5.29
CA ARG A 67 -12.17 7.19 -6.45
C ARG A 67 -12.92 8.45 -6.07
N GLU A 68 -13.97 8.32 -5.27
CA GLU A 68 -14.83 9.46 -4.90
C GLU A 68 -14.07 10.51 -4.06
N PRO A 69 -13.26 10.13 -3.06
CA PRO A 69 -12.45 11.10 -2.32
C PRO A 69 -11.44 11.86 -3.20
N LEU A 70 -10.78 11.18 -4.14
CA LEU A 70 -9.75 11.80 -4.99
C LEU A 70 -10.32 12.65 -6.12
N ARG A 71 -11.55 12.38 -6.58
CA ARG A 71 -12.16 13.08 -7.74
C ARG A 71 -12.36 14.58 -7.51
N GLY A 72 -12.47 15.01 -6.25
CA GLY A 72 -12.64 16.42 -5.88
C GLY A 72 -11.45 17.02 -5.13
N ALA A 73 -10.38 16.24 -4.93
CA ALA A 73 -9.24 16.68 -4.13
C ALA A 73 -8.11 17.21 -5.02
N GLU A 74 -7.51 18.33 -4.63
CA GLU A 74 -6.35 18.87 -5.33
C GLU A 74 -5.08 18.22 -4.77
N CYS A 75 -4.55 17.20 -5.46
CA CYS A 75 -3.37 16.47 -4.99
C CYS A 75 -2.07 17.03 -5.57
N GLN A 76 -1.07 17.21 -4.71
CA GLN A 76 0.27 17.66 -5.08
C GLN A 76 1.31 16.60 -4.71
N PRO A 77 2.29 16.31 -5.59
CA PRO A 77 3.39 15.43 -5.26
C PRO A 77 4.36 16.13 -4.29
N GLU A 78 4.68 15.49 -3.18
CA GLU A 78 5.63 16.01 -2.20
C GLU A 78 7.01 15.40 -2.35
N SER A 79 7.07 14.09 -2.61
CA SER A 79 8.32 13.36 -2.75
C SER A 79 8.16 12.16 -3.67
N ALA A 80 9.29 11.67 -4.18
CA ALA A 80 9.35 10.44 -4.96
C ALA A 80 10.59 9.66 -4.56
N THR A 81 10.43 8.35 -4.32
CA THR A 81 11.52 7.46 -3.95
C THR A 81 11.56 6.28 -4.91
N PRO A 82 12.74 5.91 -5.45
CA PRO A 82 12.86 4.72 -6.28
C PRO A 82 12.46 3.46 -5.50
N LEU A 83 11.62 2.60 -6.07
CA LEU A 83 11.21 1.35 -5.42
C LEU A 83 12.42 0.40 -5.21
N ALA A 84 13.38 0.43 -6.14
CA ALA A 84 14.66 -0.28 -6.00
C ALA A 84 15.45 0.13 -4.74
N ALA A 85 15.32 1.37 -4.26
CA ALA A 85 15.98 1.83 -3.04
C ALA A 85 15.22 1.37 -1.76
N LEU A 86 13.90 1.16 -1.87
CA LEU A 86 13.04 0.76 -0.76
C LEU A 86 13.09 -0.75 -0.51
N LEU A 87 13.12 -1.56 -1.57
CA LEU A 87 13.02 -3.01 -1.48
C LEU A 87 14.07 -3.64 -0.54
N PRO A 88 15.37 -3.29 -0.59
CA PRO A 88 16.36 -3.83 0.36
C PRO A 88 16.05 -3.48 1.83
N ARG A 89 15.47 -2.30 2.08
CA ARG A 89 15.07 -1.88 3.44
C ARG A 89 13.89 -2.71 3.94
N VAL A 90 12.91 -2.99 3.07
CA VAL A 90 11.78 -3.87 3.38
C VAL A 90 12.27 -5.27 3.71
N VAL A 91 13.10 -5.87 2.86
CA VAL A 91 13.63 -7.22 3.07
C VAL A 91 14.40 -7.31 4.39
N SER A 92 15.30 -6.35 4.65
CA SER A 92 16.06 -6.29 5.90
C SER A 92 15.14 -6.17 7.13
N ARG A 93 14.07 -5.37 7.04
CA ARG A 93 13.08 -5.21 8.11
C ARG A 93 12.32 -6.50 8.36
N VAL A 94 11.84 -7.17 7.31
CA VAL A 94 11.15 -8.46 7.41
C VAL A 94 12.06 -9.49 8.06
N GLN A 95 13.30 -9.61 7.58
CA GLN A 95 14.27 -10.56 8.12
C GLN A 95 14.52 -10.33 9.61
N THR A 96 14.80 -9.09 10.01
CA THR A 96 15.02 -8.73 11.42
C THR A 96 13.80 -9.07 12.26
N ARG A 97 12.62 -8.58 11.88
CA ARG A 97 11.37 -8.80 12.63
C ARG A 97 11.03 -10.28 12.75
N MET A 98 11.13 -11.05 11.67
CA MET A 98 10.80 -12.47 11.67
C MET A 98 11.79 -13.30 12.48
N LYS A 99 13.06 -12.89 12.54
CA LYS A 99 14.04 -13.50 13.47
C LYS A 99 13.67 -13.23 14.92
N ASP A 100 13.33 -11.98 15.25
CA ASP A 100 12.93 -11.59 16.61
C ASP A 100 11.66 -12.33 17.08
N LEU A 101 10.72 -12.60 16.16
CA LEU A 101 9.51 -13.37 16.41
C LEU A 101 9.74 -14.89 16.44
N GLY A 102 10.95 -15.38 16.13
CA GLY A 102 11.24 -16.82 16.03
C GLY A 102 10.57 -17.53 14.85
N LEU A 103 10.12 -16.76 13.84
CA LEU A 103 9.45 -17.26 12.63
C LEU A 103 10.42 -17.48 11.47
N TRP A 104 11.65 -16.94 11.55
CA TRP A 104 12.66 -17.09 10.50
C TRP A 104 13.18 -18.53 10.40
N ARG A 105 12.90 -19.18 9.27
CA ARG A 105 13.34 -20.54 8.92
C ARG A 105 13.73 -20.56 7.44
N SER A 106 14.43 -21.61 7.00
CA SER A 106 14.87 -21.78 5.60
C SER A 106 13.75 -21.54 4.59
N ASP A 107 12.57 -22.07 4.85
CA ASP A 107 11.43 -22.00 3.93
C ASP A 107 10.85 -20.58 3.87
N PHE A 108 10.89 -19.87 5.01
CA PHE A 108 10.45 -18.48 5.09
C PHE A 108 11.46 -17.53 4.44
N GLU A 109 12.75 -17.82 4.57
CA GLU A 109 13.80 -17.10 3.87
C GLU A 109 13.64 -17.24 2.36
N GLN A 110 13.45 -18.46 1.85
CA GLN A 110 13.16 -18.70 0.43
C GLN A 110 11.91 -17.95 -0.05
N LEU A 111 10.85 -17.93 0.76
CA LEU A 111 9.65 -17.17 0.47
C LEU A 111 9.94 -15.67 0.32
N VAL A 112 10.65 -15.08 1.28
CA VAL A 112 10.99 -13.65 1.26
C VAL A 112 11.90 -13.33 0.06
N THR A 113 12.87 -14.19 -0.25
CA THR A 113 13.73 -14.03 -1.43
C THR A 113 12.93 -14.11 -2.73
N ALA A 114 11.97 -15.04 -2.85
CA ALA A 114 11.13 -15.15 -4.03
C ALA A 114 10.25 -13.91 -4.23
N LEU A 115 9.58 -13.44 -3.18
CA LEU A 115 8.79 -12.19 -3.23
C LEU A 115 9.66 -10.98 -3.56
N ALA A 116 10.89 -10.93 -3.03
CA ALA A 116 11.81 -9.83 -3.33
C ALA A 116 12.25 -9.84 -4.79
N SER A 117 12.59 -11.02 -5.33
CA SER A 117 12.94 -11.16 -6.75
C SER A 117 11.79 -10.73 -7.66
N GLU A 118 10.56 -11.18 -7.37
CA GLU A 118 9.39 -10.81 -8.16
C GLU A 118 9.09 -9.30 -8.10
N ALA A 119 9.26 -8.69 -6.92
CA ALA A 119 9.14 -7.25 -6.76
C ALA A 119 10.22 -6.49 -7.55
N GLU A 120 11.47 -6.95 -7.50
CA GLU A 120 12.60 -6.34 -8.21
C GLU A 120 12.41 -6.37 -9.73
N ASP A 121 11.98 -7.52 -10.26
CA ASP A 121 11.79 -7.73 -11.70
C ASP A 121 10.79 -6.74 -12.32
N GLY A 122 9.71 -6.40 -11.60
CA GLY A 122 8.68 -5.50 -12.12
C GLY A 122 8.78 -4.04 -11.68
N LEU A 123 9.52 -3.74 -10.60
CA LEU A 123 9.51 -2.41 -9.96
C LEU A 123 10.88 -1.71 -9.94
N SER A 124 11.94 -2.34 -10.47
CA SER A 124 13.30 -1.78 -10.46
C SER A 124 13.40 -0.35 -11.03
N ASP A 125 12.68 -0.07 -12.12
CA ASP A 125 12.59 1.26 -12.76
C ASP A 125 11.38 2.10 -12.29
N GLY A 126 10.73 1.64 -11.22
CA GLY A 126 9.52 2.21 -10.64
C GLY A 126 9.77 3.20 -9.50
N TRP A 127 8.74 3.97 -9.18
CA TRP A 127 8.78 4.99 -8.14
C TRP A 127 7.62 4.82 -7.17
N LEU A 128 7.87 5.13 -5.90
CA LEU A 128 6.83 5.39 -4.92
C LEU A 128 6.72 6.90 -4.76
N VAL A 129 5.61 7.46 -5.22
CA VAL A 129 5.35 8.91 -5.23
C VAL A 129 4.41 9.26 -4.08
N HIS A 130 4.87 10.07 -3.13
CA HIS A 130 4.04 10.63 -2.07
C HIS A 130 3.24 11.81 -2.61
N MET A 131 1.92 11.78 -2.40
CA MET A 131 1.02 12.86 -2.77
C MET A 131 0.17 13.25 -1.57
N THR A 132 0.00 14.56 -1.39
CA THR A 132 -0.89 15.13 -0.39
C THR A 132 -2.05 15.83 -1.10
N CYS A 133 -3.26 15.51 -0.68
CA CYS A 133 -4.49 16.02 -1.30
C CYS A 133 -5.15 17.10 -0.43
N PHE A 134 -5.45 18.26 -1.03
CA PHE A 134 -6.20 19.35 -0.39
C PHE A 134 -7.71 19.12 -0.53
N GLY A 135 -8.46 19.37 0.56
CA GLY A 135 -9.92 19.23 0.63
C GLY A 135 -10.39 18.13 1.58
N ASP A 136 -9.56 17.12 1.81
CA ASP A 136 -9.72 16.04 2.80
C ASP A 136 -8.31 15.44 3.03
N PRO A 137 -7.87 15.10 4.26
CA PRO A 137 -6.47 14.80 4.54
C PRO A 137 -6.10 13.38 4.08
N TYR A 138 -6.01 13.17 2.77
CA TYR A 138 -5.49 11.96 2.19
C TYR A 138 -4.03 12.17 1.80
N GLU A 139 -3.14 11.57 2.58
CA GLU A 139 -1.78 11.24 2.14
C GLU A 139 -1.86 9.90 1.40
N ILE A 140 -1.38 9.88 0.16
CA ILE A 140 -1.34 8.66 -0.66
C ILE A 140 0.07 8.45 -1.21
N TRP A 141 0.47 7.19 -1.31
CA TRP A 141 1.69 6.78 -1.99
C TRP A 141 1.29 6.02 -3.23
N VAL A 142 1.59 6.56 -4.40
CA VAL A 142 1.29 5.93 -5.68
C VAL A 142 2.53 5.19 -6.16
N ALA A 143 2.39 3.88 -6.36
CA ALA A 143 3.45 3.05 -6.91
C ALA A 143 3.35 3.03 -8.42
N THR A 144 4.48 3.31 -9.08
CA THR A 144 4.61 3.26 -10.53
C THR A 144 5.63 2.22 -10.93
N ALA A 145 5.48 1.72 -12.16
CA ALA A 145 6.46 0.88 -12.83
C ALA A 145 6.68 1.39 -14.24
N LYS A 146 7.86 1.11 -14.81
CA LYS A 146 8.17 1.47 -16.19
C LYS A 146 7.50 0.48 -17.15
N GLU A 147 6.81 1.01 -18.16
CA GLU A 147 6.28 0.28 -19.30
C GLU A 147 6.74 1.00 -20.56
N ASP A 148 7.64 0.35 -21.33
CA ASP A 148 8.37 0.99 -22.42
C ASP A 148 9.05 2.29 -21.96
N GLU A 149 8.64 3.45 -22.50
CA GLU A 149 9.16 4.78 -22.13
C GLU A 149 8.22 5.54 -21.19
N ARG A 150 7.21 4.89 -20.61
CA ARG A 150 6.17 5.51 -19.77
C ARG A 150 6.18 4.94 -18.36
N GLN A 151 5.71 5.74 -17.42
CA GLN A 151 5.41 5.27 -16.06
C GLN A 151 3.93 4.94 -15.98
N VAL A 152 3.60 3.73 -15.52
CA VAL A 152 2.24 3.27 -15.29
C VAL A 152 2.01 3.05 -13.80
N VAL A 153 0.80 3.32 -13.34
CA VAL A 153 0.42 3.10 -11.93
C VAL A 153 0.10 1.63 -11.74
N VAL A 154 0.79 0.99 -10.80
CA VAL A 154 0.65 -0.43 -10.51
C VAL A 154 0.10 -0.69 -9.11
N GLY A 155 0.08 0.34 -8.26
CA GLY A 155 -0.34 0.21 -6.87
C GLY A 155 -0.55 1.54 -6.18
N MET A 156 -1.16 1.50 -5.00
CA MET A 156 -1.19 2.62 -4.08
C MET A 156 -1.17 2.13 -2.63
N LEU A 157 -0.73 2.98 -1.71
CA LEU A 157 -0.85 2.83 -0.27
C LEU A 157 -1.41 4.14 0.30
N THR A 158 -2.11 4.07 1.43
CA THR A 158 -2.60 5.26 2.16
C THR A 158 -1.81 5.54 3.44
N SER A 159 -0.76 4.76 3.67
CA SER A 159 0.16 4.98 4.76
C SER A 159 1.48 4.30 4.42
N LEU A 160 2.57 4.96 4.77
CA LEU A 160 3.89 4.38 4.77
C LEU A 160 4.42 4.41 6.21
N PRO A 161 5.00 3.32 6.73
CA PRO A 161 5.53 3.31 8.07
C PRO A 161 6.82 4.13 8.15
N THR A 162 7.12 4.63 9.35
CA THR A 162 8.28 5.50 9.61
C THR A 162 9.63 4.89 9.22
N TRP A 163 9.76 3.57 9.26
CA TRP A 163 10.98 2.86 8.84
C TRP A 163 11.19 2.83 7.31
N LEU A 164 10.18 3.23 6.53
CA LEU A 164 10.25 3.53 5.10
C LEU A 164 10.15 5.05 4.83
N ASP A 165 10.51 5.88 5.81
CA ASP A 165 10.44 7.34 5.72
C ASP A 165 9.01 7.89 5.60
N GLY A 166 8.00 7.11 6.00
CA GLY A 166 6.68 7.64 6.26
C GLY A 166 6.69 8.64 7.43
N GLY A 167 5.90 9.70 7.33
CA GLY A 167 5.70 10.63 8.44
C GLY A 167 4.87 9.99 9.57
N PRO A 168 4.96 10.49 10.81
CA PRO A 168 3.89 10.26 11.77
C PRO A 168 2.59 10.83 11.20
N LEU A 169 1.49 10.08 11.25
CA LEU A 169 0.17 10.61 10.94
C LEU A 169 -0.09 11.74 11.94
N ALA A 170 0.03 13.00 11.50
CA ALA A 170 0.06 14.13 12.41
C ALA A 170 -1.33 14.33 13.05
N ASP A 171 -1.42 14.11 14.36
CA ASP A 171 -2.63 14.33 15.17
C ASP A 171 -3.23 15.74 15.01
N GLU A 172 -2.42 16.76 14.70
CA GLU A 172 -2.88 18.13 14.45
C GLU A 172 -3.84 18.24 13.25
N HIS A 173 -3.69 17.39 12.23
CA HIS A 173 -4.64 17.31 11.10
C HIS A 173 -5.96 16.61 11.50
N VAL A 174 -6.00 15.93 12.64
CA VAL A 174 -7.19 15.29 13.24
C VAL A 174 -7.94 16.27 14.15
N GLU A 175 -7.23 17.14 14.88
CA GLU A 175 -7.86 18.11 15.79
C GLU A 175 -8.44 19.34 15.07
N GLY A 176 -7.79 19.83 14.00
CA GLY A 176 -8.37 20.86 13.12
C GLY A 176 -9.70 20.42 12.47
N ARG A 177 -9.89 19.10 12.36
CA ARG A 177 -11.06 18.38 11.80
C ARG A 177 -12.33 18.52 12.67
N LEU A 178 -12.18 18.66 13.99
CA LEU A 178 -13.32 18.85 14.92
C LEU A 178 -13.79 20.31 14.97
N ARG A 179 -12.88 21.27 14.76
CA ARG A 179 -13.19 22.70 14.90
C ARG A 179 -13.81 23.33 13.65
N ASN A 180 -13.55 22.79 12.45
CA ASN A 180 -14.13 23.30 11.20
C ASN A 180 -15.50 22.71 10.83
N ARG A 181 -16.04 21.76 11.62
CA ARG A 181 -17.40 21.21 11.42
C ARG A 181 -18.46 22.12 12.04
N THR A 182 -18.77 23.22 11.37
CA THR A 182 -20.08 23.88 11.57
C THR A 182 -21.15 23.06 10.85
N VAL A 183 -21.96 22.38 11.66
CA VAL A 183 -23.30 21.81 11.40
C VAL A 183 -23.79 21.85 9.95
N GLY A 184 -23.64 20.73 9.24
CA GLY A 184 -24.25 20.47 7.95
C GLY A 184 -24.45 18.96 7.77
N SER A 185 -25.70 18.53 7.80
CA SER A 185 -26.15 17.13 7.72
C SER A 185 -25.71 16.44 6.42
N THR A 186 -24.64 15.65 6.45
CA THR A 186 -24.37 14.61 5.46
C THR A 186 -23.64 13.43 6.10
N THR A 187 -24.27 12.25 5.96
CA THR A 187 -23.77 10.88 6.20
C THR A 187 -22.39 10.76 6.87
N THR A 188 -22.42 10.48 8.17
CA THR A 188 -21.29 10.01 8.96
C THR A 188 -20.75 8.69 8.41
N LEU A 189 -19.81 8.75 7.47
CA LEU A 189 -18.74 7.76 7.47
C LEU A 189 -17.89 8.08 8.70
N GLY A 190 -17.90 7.16 9.67
CA GLY A 190 -17.17 7.30 10.91
C GLY A 190 -15.73 7.72 10.62
N VAL A 191 -15.21 8.63 11.45
CA VAL A 191 -13.80 9.02 11.47
C VAL A 191 -12.99 7.73 11.49
N ILE A 192 -12.36 7.39 10.35
CA ILE A 192 -11.43 6.28 10.29
C ILE A 192 -10.24 6.75 11.12
N ARG A 193 -10.04 6.14 12.29
CA ARG A 193 -8.78 6.25 13.04
C ARG A 193 -7.72 5.55 12.19
N GLU A 194 -7.14 6.27 11.24
CA GLU A 194 -5.96 5.85 10.49
C GLU A 194 -4.75 6.09 11.38
N GLY A 195 -4.41 5.07 12.15
CA GLY A 195 -3.12 4.84 12.84
C GLY A 195 -2.56 3.44 12.53
N THR A 196 -3.23 2.72 11.64
CA THR A 196 -2.86 1.40 11.14
C THR A 196 -2.68 1.53 9.65
N VAL A 197 -1.64 0.95 9.04
CA VAL A 197 -1.67 0.73 7.59
C VAL A 197 -3.00 0.09 7.26
N ASP A 198 -3.72 0.67 6.29
CA ASP A 198 -5.08 0.27 5.96
C ASP A 198 -5.10 -1.27 5.83
N THR A 199 -5.66 -1.88 6.87
CA THR A 199 -5.78 -3.30 7.11
C THR A 199 -6.79 -3.88 6.13
N ARG A 200 -6.80 -3.44 4.87
CA ARG A 200 -7.72 -3.81 3.80
C ARG A 200 -7.02 -3.85 2.44
N TRP A 201 -5.75 -3.46 2.36
CA TRP A 201 -4.84 -4.00 1.35
C TRP A 201 -4.66 -5.51 1.59
N ILE A 202 -4.65 -5.90 2.88
CA ILE A 202 -4.83 -7.25 3.43
C ILE A 202 -5.64 -7.08 4.75
N PRO A 203 -6.78 -7.76 4.98
CA PRO A 203 -7.75 -7.53 6.06
C PRO A 203 -7.24 -7.81 7.49
N ILE A 204 -6.14 -7.19 7.97
CA ILE A 204 -5.56 -7.63 9.25
C ILE A 204 -4.77 -6.56 10.01
N PRO A 205 -5.04 -6.37 11.33
CA PRO A 205 -4.42 -5.35 12.19
C PRO A 205 -2.90 -5.31 12.17
N ILE A 206 -2.41 -4.08 12.36
CA ILE A 206 -1.01 -3.72 12.59
C ILE A 206 -0.87 -3.31 14.04
N GLU A 207 0.29 -3.59 14.62
CA GLU A 207 0.64 -3.14 15.96
C GLU A 207 0.83 -1.62 15.96
N GLU A 208 0.02 -0.92 16.76
CA GLU A 208 0.30 0.45 17.18
C GLU A 208 1.53 0.44 18.11
N PHE A 209 2.56 1.23 17.81
CA PHE A 209 3.68 1.51 18.71
C PHE A 209 3.57 2.95 19.21
#